data_AF-A0A0F8XSY9-F1
#
_entry.id   AF-A0A0F8XSY9-F1
#
_cell.length_a   1.000
_cell.length_b   1.000
_cell.length_c   1.000
_cell.angle_alpha   90.00
_cell.angle_beta   90.00
_cell.angle_gamma   90.00
#
_symmetry.space_group_name_H-M   'P 1'
#
loop_
_entity.id
_entity.type
_entity.pdbx_description
1 polymer ?
#
loop_
_entity_poly.entity_id
_entity_poly.type
_entity_poly.pdbx_seq_one_letter_code
_entity_poly.pdbx_strand_id
1 'polypeptide(L)'
;AGRADVMFVIQRVLEVDGKLTLLDQNQVIDPHPYFRLFATANTVGLGDTTGLYHGTQQINQGQMDRWSLVATLNYLSHDAEAAIVLSKVPSYNTEKGRRTVSRMVTVADLTRTAFMNGDLSTVMSPRTVIAWAQNANIFRDVGYAFRLTFLNKCDELERETVAEFYQRCFDEELPESAASISLG
;
A
#
# COMPACT_ATOMS: atom_id res chain seq x y z
N ALA A 1 -1.64 -17.17 5.04
CA ALA A 1 -1.90 -17.43 6.47
C ALA A 1 -0.59 -17.86 7.09
N GLY A 2 -0.35 -17.50 8.35
CA GLY A 2 0.76 -18.07 9.11
C GLY A 2 0.66 -19.59 9.12
N ARG A 3 1.81 -20.25 9.30
CA ARG A 3 1.90 -21.71 9.40
C ARG A 3 0.97 -22.18 10.54
N ALA A 4 0.24 -23.28 10.35
CA ALA A 4 -0.88 -23.67 11.22
C ALA A 4 -0.46 -23.90 12.68
N ASP A 5 0.74 -24.42 12.88
CA ASP A 5 1.45 -24.57 14.16
C ASP A 5 1.64 -23.22 14.88
N VAL A 6 2.07 -22.18 14.15
CA VAL A 6 2.23 -20.82 14.70
C VAL A 6 0.88 -20.20 15.05
N MET A 7 -0.12 -20.38 14.18
CA MET A 7 -1.46 -19.86 14.42
C MET A 7 -2.11 -20.51 15.65
N PHE A 8 -1.83 -21.78 15.92
CA PHE A 8 -2.36 -22.47 17.09
C PHE A 8 -1.81 -21.89 18.41
N VAL A 9 -0.53 -21.54 18.44
CA VAL A 9 0.09 -20.89 19.62
C VAL A 9 -0.53 -19.51 19.86
N ILE A 10 -0.67 -18.70 18.80
CA ILE A 10 -1.26 -17.35 18.90
C ILE A 10 -2.72 -17.41 19.37
N GLN A 11 -3.48 -18.39 18.91
CA GLN A 11 -4.88 -18.56 19.32
C GLN A 11 -5.03 -18.73 20.83
N ARG A 12 -4.12 -19.45 21.47
CA ARG A 12 -4.14 -19.64 22.93
C ARG A 12 -3.87 -18.35 23.69
N VAL A 13 -3.02 -17.48 23.16
CA VAL A 13 -2.72 -16.17 23.78
C VAL A 13 -3.86 -15.16 23.58
N LEU A 14 -4.66 -15.32 22.51
CA LEU A 14 -5.79 -14.43 22.21
C LEU A 14 -7.09 -14.77 22.96
N GLU A 15 -7.14 -15.87 23.72
CA GLU A 15 -8.29 -16.21 24.57
C GLU A 15 -8.32 -15.32 25.84
N VAL A 16 -9.50 -15.14 26.44
CA VAL A 16 -9.72 -14.20 27.58
C VAL A 16 -8.83 -14.53 28.80
N ASP A 17 -8.49 -15.81 28.99
CA ASP A 17 -7.52 -16.31 29.99
C ASP A 17 -6.27 -16.91 29.33
N GLY A 18 -5.92 -16.40 28.16
CA GLY A 18 -4.96 -17.01 27.26
C GLY A 18 -3.55 -17.08 27.83
N LYS A 19 -3.10 -18.29 28.21
CA LYS A 19 -1.72 -18.52 28.66
C LYS A 19 -0.86 -19.03 27.51
N LEU A 20 0.42 -18.63 27.52
CA LEU A 20 1.38 -19.17 26.57
C LEU A 20 1.99 -20.46 27.16
N THR A 21 1.60 -21.61 26.63
CA THR A 21 2.13 -22.91 27.05
C THR A 21 3.28 -23.34 26.15
N LEU A 22 4.45 -23.53 26.74
CA LEU A 22 5.63 -24.11 26.10
C LEU A 22 5.63 -25.62 26.37
N LEU A 23 5.08 -26.41 25.44
CA LEU A 23 4.89 -27.85 25.61
C LEU A 23 6.21 -28.63 25.70
N ASP A 24 7.25 -28.15 25.02
CA ASP A 24 8.61 -28.70 25.03
C ASP A 24 9.29 -28.53 26.40
N GLN A 25 8.96 -27.45 27.11
CA GLN A 25 9.52 -27.10 28.41
C GLN A 25 8.58 -27.42 29.58
N ASN A 26 7.37 -27.92 29.29
CA ASN A 26 6.29 -28.14 30.25
C ASN A 26 6.04 -26.90 31.13
N GLN A 27 6.12 -25.71 30.53
CA GLN A 27 6.03 -24.43 31.22
C GLN A 27 4.81 -23.66 30.74
N VAL A 28 4.12 -23.01 31.69
CA VAL A 28 3.03 -22.08 31.41
C VAL A 28 3.50 -20.67 31.74
N ILE A 29 3.40 -19.76 30.78
CA ILE A 29 3.74 -18.35 30.94
C ILE A 29 2.44 -17.55 31.02
N ASP A 30 2.24 -16.87 32.15
CA ASP A 30 1.17 -15.91 32.33
C ASP A 30 1.53 -14.59 31.63
N PRO A 31 0.68 -14.07 30.72
CA PRO A 31 0.94 -12.78 30.09
C PRO A 31 0.98 -11.64 31.11
N HIS A 32 1.84 -10.66 30.88
CA HIS A 32 1.88 -9.45 31.68
C HIS A 32 0.52 -8.71 31.64
N PRO A 33 0.05 -8.05 32.72
CA PRO A 33 -1.24 -7.34 32.72
C PRO A 33 -1.42 -6.29 31.61
N TYR A 34 -0.31 -5.71 31.13
CA TYR A 34 -0.27 -4.74 30.03
C TYR A 34 0.11 -5.35 28.67
N PHE A 35 0.19 -6.67 28.55
CA PHE A 35 0.48 -7.33 27.29
C PHE A 35 -0.58 -7.01 26.23
N ARG A 36 -0.16 -6.70 25.00
CA ARG A 36 -1.02 -6.42 23.86
C ARG A 36 -0.43 -7.07 22.61
N LEU A 37 -1.27 -7.70 21.80
CA LEU A 37 -0.88 -8.23 20.50
C LEU A 37 -1.52 -7.39 19.39
N PHE A 38 -0.70 -6.96 18.43
CA PHE A 38 -1.15 -6.26 17.24
C PHE A 38 -0.78 -7.09 16.01
N ALA A 39 -1.69 -7.16 15.04
CA ALA A 39 -1.43 -7.76 13.74
C ALA A 39 -1.96 -6.88 12.62
N THR A 40 -1.37 -7.01 11.45
CA THR A 40 -1.78 -6.33 10.23
C THR A 40 -2.28 -7.36 9.22
N ALA A 41 -3.39 -7.08 8.56
CA ALA A 41 -3.91 -7.90 7.47
C ALA A 41 -4.35 -7.01 6.30
N ASN A 42 -3.97 -7.39 5.08
CA ASN A 42 -4.31 -6.60 3.89
C ASN A 42 -5.77 -6.82 3.43
N THR A 43 -6.29 -8.05 3.56
CA THR A 43 -7.64 -8.41 3.10
C THR A 43 -8.62 -8.70 4.24
N VAL A 44 -8.29 -8.30 5.46
CA VAL A 44 -9.06 -8.60 6.69
C VAL A 44 -9.45 -10.10 6.76
N GLY A 45 -8.57 -10.98 6.28
CA GLY A 45 -8.81 -12.42 6.30
C GLY A 45 -9.85 -12.95 5.31
N LEU A 46 -10.38 -12.14 4.39
CA LEU A 46 -11.32 -12.59 3.35
C LEU A 46 -10.67 -13.42 2.23
N GLY A 47 -9.35 -13.62 2.30
CA GLY A 47 -8.59 -14.22 1.20
C GLY A 47 -8.37 -13.22 0.07
N ASP A 48 -8.09 -13.73 -1.12
CA ASP A 48 -7.84 -12.93 -2.32
C ASP A 48 -8.99 -13.10 -3.32
N THR A 49 -10.10 -12.38 -3.12
CA THR A 49 -11.23 -12.43 -4.07
C THR A 49 -10.93 -11.68 -5.36
N THR A 50 -9.90 -10.83 -5.38
CA THR A 50 -9.55 -9.94 -6.49
C THR A 50 -8.29 -10.37 -7.25
N GLY A 51 -7.52 -11.32 -6.74
CA GLY A 51 -6.24 -11.77 -7.33
C GLY A 51 -5.03 -10.89 -7.01
N LEU A 52 -5.20 -9.83 -6.21
CA LEU A 52 -4.17 -8.84 -5.91
C LEU A 52 -3.20 -9.25 -4.82
N TYR A 53 -3.65 -10.11 -3.93
CA TYR A 53 -2.86 -10.53 -2.79
C TYR A 53 -2.59 -12.02 -2.89
N HIS A 54 -1.91 -12.41 -3.98
CA HIS A 54 -1.46 -13.77 -4.20
C HIS A 54 -0.73 -14.31 -2.96
N GLY A 55 -1.19 -15.46 -2.47
CA GLY A 55 -0.66 -16.10 -1.26
C GLY A 55 -1.31 -15.63 0.04
N THR A 56 -2.25 -14.68 0.02
CA THR A 56 -3.14 -14.48 1.17
C THR A 56 -4.06 -15.69 1.31
N GLN A 57 -4.24 -16.12 2.54
CA GLN A 57 -5.09 -17.25 2.87
C GLN A 57 -6.25 -16.69 3.67
N GLN A 58 -7.42 -17.25 3.43
CA GLN A 58 -8.60 -16.91 4.20
C GLN A 58 -8.36 -17.27 5.67
N ILE A 59 -8.77 -16.37 6.56
CA ILE A 59 -8.78 -16.60 8.00
C ILE A 59 -10.18 -17.12 8.34
N ASN A 60 -10.26 -18.19 9.13
CA ASN A 60 -11.58 -18.69 9.53
C ASN A 60 -12.28 -17.71 10.50
N GLN A 61 -13.61 -17.74 10.55
CA GLN A 61 -14.38 -16.77 11.35
C GLN A 61 -13.99 -16.82 12.84
N GLY A 62 -13.81 -18.01 13.43
CA GLY A 62 -13.42 -18.14 14.84
C GLY A 62 -12.01 -17.59 15.16
N GLN A 63 -11.12 -17.52 14.17
CA GLN A 63 -9.83 -16.83 14.31
C GLN A 63 -10.00 -15.31 14.24
N MET A 64 -10.97 -14.81 13.46
CA MET A 64 -11.28 -13.38 13.39
C MET A 64 -11.94 -12.89 14.69
N ASP A 65 -12.86 -13.66 15.26
CA ASP A 65 -13.58 -13.31 16.50
C ASP A 65 -12.67 -13.20 17.73
N ARG A 66 -11.45 -13.76 17.66
CA ARG A 66 -10.42 -13.65 18.70
C ARG A 66 -9.67 -12.30 18.67
N TRP A 67 -9.86 -11.48 17.64
CA TRP A 67 -9.36 -10.12 17.59
C TRP A 67 -10.43 -9.17 18.13
N SER A 68 -10.21 -8.65 19.34
CA SER A 68 -11.17 -7.79 20.03
C SER A 68 -11.40 -6.44 19.33
N LEU A 69 -10.47 -6.02 18.48
CA LEU A 69 -10.52 -4.76 17.74
C LEU A 69 -9.99 -4.97 16.32
N VAL A 70 -10.77 -4.56 15.33
CA VAL A 70 -10.35 -4.49 13.93
C VAL A 70 -10.45 -3.04 13.48
N ALA A 71 -9.31 -2.43 13.19
CA ALA A 71 -9.23 -1.09 12.62
C ALA A 71 -8.93 -1.20 11.13
N THR A 72 -9.79 -0.62 10.30
CA THR A 72 -9.56 -0.54 8.85
C THR A 72 -8.72 0.69 8.52
N LEU A 73 -7.63 0.48 7.78
CA LEU A 73 -6.84 1.57 7.20
C LEU A 73 -7.14 1.64 5.71
N ASN A 74 -8.01 2.59 5.34
CA ASN A 74 -8.27 2.94 3.96
C ASN A 74 -7.27 3.99 3.47
N TYR A 75 -7.34 4.32 2.17
CA TYR A 75 -6.58 5.45 1.63
C TYR A 75 -6.91 6.74 2.38
N LEU A 76 -5.86 7.55 2.59
CA LEU A 76 -5.97 8.81 3.30
C LEU A 76 -6.71 9.83 2.46
N SER A 77 -7.25 10.86 3.10
CA SER A 77 -7.68 12.04 2.35
C SER A 77 -6.48 12.66 1.63
N HIS A 78 -6.75 13.32 0.51
CA HIS A 78 -5.75 13.99 -0.31
C HIS A 78 -4.80 14.86 0.52
N ASP A 79 -5.38 15.73 1.36
CA ASP A 79 -4.61 16.67 2.18
C ASP A 79 -3.74 15.96 3.24
N ALA A 80 -4.24 14.87 3.83
CA ALA A 80 -3.49 14.10 4.81
C ALA A 80 -2.30 13.38 4.14
N GLU A 81 -2.49 12.80 2.96
CA GLU A 81 -1.40 12.17 2.21
C GLU A 81 -0.37 13.21 1.75
N ALA A 82 -0.81 14.34 1.20
CA ALA A 82 0.07 15.43 0.81
C ALA A 82 0.91 15.94 1.99
N ALA A 83 0.29 16.12 3.17
CA ALA A 83 1.01 16.49 4.39
C ALA A 83 2.05 15.45 4.81
N ILE A 84 1.74 14.15 4.69
CA ILE A 84 2.71 13.08 4.95
C ILE A 84 3.86 13.14 3.96
N VAL A 85 3.60 13.29 2.66
CA VAL A 85 4.65 13.39 1.63
C VAL A 85 5.57 14.57 1.92
N LEU A 86 5.01 15.75 2.22
CA LEU A 86 5.77 16.95 2.57
C LEU A 86 6.60 16.76 3.85
N SER A 87 6.09 16.02 4.85
CA SER A 87 6.85 15.71 6.07
C SER A 87 8.04 14.79 5.80
N LYS A 88 7.93 13.91 4.80
CA LYS A 88 8.99 12.96 4.42
C LYS A 88 9.95 13.51 3.38
N VAL A 89 9.52 14.51 2.60
CA VAL A 89 10.34 15.16 1.57
C VAL A 89 10.28 16.68 1.74
N PRO A 90 10.94 17.24 2.79
CA PRO A 90 10.77 18.66 3.16
C PRO A 90 11.19 19.67 2.09
N SER A 91 12.00 19.27 1.10
CA SER A 91 12.38 20.13 -0.03
C SER A 91 11.19 20.57 -0.88
N TYR A 92 10.09 19.81 -0.88
CA TYR A 92 8.84 20.20 -1.53
C TYR A 92 7.98 21.15 -0.67
N ASN A 93 8.36 21.48 0.56
CA ASN A 93 7.58 22.32 1.47
C ASN A 93 7.62 23.82 1.13
N THR A 94 7.74 24.14 -0.15
CA THR A 94 7.66 25.48 -0.76
C THR A 94 6.30 25.65 -1.44
N GLU A 95 5.91 26.87 -1.82
CA GLU A 95 4.64 27.08 -2.51
C GLU A 95 4.54 26.26 -3.81
N LYS A 96 5.58 26.30 -4.65
CA LYS A 96 5.65 25.49 -5.88
C LYS A 96 5.67 23.99 -5.57
N GLY A 97 6.49 23.57 -4.60
CA GLY A 97 6.63 22.15 -4.27
C GLY A 97 5.35 21.53 -3.69
N ARG A 98 4.57 22.29 -2.91
CA ARG A 98 3.26 21.84 -2.41
C ARG A 98 2.27 21.60 -3.55
N ARG A 99 2.26 22.45 -4.57
CA ARG A 99 1.44 22.25 -5.78
C ARG A 99 1.87 20.99 -6.53
N THR A 100 3.18 20.76 -6.66
CA THR A 100 3.71 19.52 -7.26
C THR A 100 3.28 18.28 -6.48
N VAL A 101 3.44 18.28 -5.15
CA VAL A 101 3.02 17.14 -4.30
C VAL A 101 1.52 16.91 -4.36
N SER A 102 0.70 17.96 -4.35
CA SER A 102 -0.75 17.83 -4.52
C SER A 102 -1.07 17.14 -5.85
N ARG A 103 -0.47 17.57 -6.97
CA ARG A 103 -0.63 16.87 -8.27
C ARG A 103 -0.16 15.41 -8.23
N MET A 104 0.95 15.11 -7.55
CA MET A 104 1.41 13.72 -7.38
C MET A 104 0.38 12.85 -6.65
N VAL A 105 -0.24 13.39 -5.60
CA VAL A 105 -1.31 12.69 -4.87
C VAL A 105 -2.57 12.57 -5.74
N THR A 106 -2.90 13.57 -6.57
CA THR A 106 -4.02 13.47 -7.52
C THR A 106 -3.82 12.34 -8.53
N VAL A 107 -2.61 12.16 -9.06
CA VAL A 107 -2.29 11.01 -9.93
C VAL A 107 -2.51 9.69 -9.18
N ALA A 108 -2.06 9.61 -7.92
CA ALA A 108 -2.27 8.43 -7.10
C ALA A 108 -3.77 8.15 -6.86
N ASP A 109 -4.57 9.18 -6.61
CA ASP A 109 -6.02 9.06 -6.45
C ASP A 109 -6.69 8.54 -7.73
N LEU A 110 -6.32 9.05 -8.90
CA LEU A 110 -6.81 8.55 -10.19
C LEU A 110 -6.44 7.07 -10.39
N THR A 111 -5.21 6.66 -10.06
CA THR A 111 -4.81 5.25 -10.17
C THR A 111 -5.61 4.35 -9.23
N ARG A 112 -5.96 4.83 -8.03
CA ARG A 112 -6.79 4.09 -7.06
C ARG A 112 -8.22 3.96 -7.54
N THR A 113 -8.78 5.01 -8.13
CA THR A 113 -10.13 4.97 -8.71
C THR A 113 -10.19 3.99 -9.89
N ALA A 114 -9.25 4.07 -10.82
CA ALA A 114 -9.17 3.15 -11.96
C ALA A 114 -8.97 1.70 -11.51
N PHE A 115 -8.13 1.49 -10.49
CA PHE A 115 -7.96 0.19 -9.86
C PHE A 115 -9.26 -0.35 -9.22
N MET A 116 -10.01 0.49 -8.50
CA MET A 116 -11.30 0.10 -7.92
C MET A 116 -12.37 -0.23 -8.98
N ASN A 117 -12.27 0.38 -10.16
CA ASN A 117 -13.15 0.10 -11.30
C ASN A 117 -12.73 -1.16 -12.08
N GLY A 118 -11.53 -1.69 -11.85
CA GLY A 118 -10.97 -2.82 -12.58
C GLY A 118 -10.22 -2.45 -13.86
N ASP A 119 -9.97 -1.15 -14.10
CA ASP A 119 -9.25 -0.65 -15.27
C ASP A 119 -7.72 -0.78 -15.13
N LEU A 120 -7.22 -0.83 -13.88
CA LEU A 120 -5.81 -1.06 -13.56
C LEU A 120 -5.65 -2.24 -12.62
N SER A 121 -4.54 -2.96 -12.77
CA SER A 121 -4.09 -4.01 -11.86
C SER A 121 -3.11 -3.52 -10.79
N THR A 122 -2.45 -2.38 -11.06
CA THR A 122 -1.41 -1.81 -10.19
C THR A 122 -1.86 -0.47 -9.59
N VAL A 123 -1.65 -0.27 -8.29
CA VAL A 123 -2.11 0.93 -7.55
C VAL A 123 -0.97 1.67 -6.85
N MET A 124 -1.09 3.00 -6.75
CA MET A 124 -0.15 3.84 -6.01
C MET A 124 -0.48 3.92 -4.52
N SER A 125 0.42 3.39 -3.68
CA SER A 125 0.38 3.62 -2.23
C SER A 125 1.02 4.97 -1.85
N PRO A 126 0.78 5.50 -0.63
CA PRO A 126 1.51 6.68 -0.14
C PRO A 126 3.04 6.50 -0.16
N ARG A 127 3.53 5.27 0.02
CA ARG A 127 4.95 4.94 -0.12
C ARG A 127 5.46 5.19 -1.55
N THR A 128 4.64 4.86 -2.55
CA THR A 128 4.97 5.10 -3.97
C THR A 128 5.07 6.59 -4.24
N VAL A 129 4.14 7.40 -3.71
CA VAL A 129 4.18 8.87 -3.87
C VAL A 129 5.41 9.48 -3.20
N ILE A 130 5.76 9.04 -2.00
CA ILE A 130 7.00 9.47 -1.31
C ILE A 130 8.24 9.13 -2.14
N ALA A 131 8.33 7.89 -2.62
CA ALA A 131 9.47 7.45 -3.44
C ALA A 131 9.56 8.26 -4.74
N TRP A 132 8.43 8.57 -5.36
CA TRP A 132 8.39 9.39 -6.57
C TRP A 132 8.89 10.80 -6.29
N ALA A 133 8.41 11.46 -5.23
CA ALA A 133 8.89 12.78 -4.84
C ALA A 133 10.41 12.78 -4.55
N GLN A 134 10.91 11.77 -3.84
CA GLN A 134 12.35 11.62 -3.57
C GLN A 134 13.15 11.45 -4.86
N ASN A 135 12.72 10.58 -5.76
CA ASN A 135 13.37 10.34 -7.05
C ASN A 135 13.34 11.60 -7.93
N ALA A 136 12.25 12.37 -7.93
CA ALA A 136 12.14 13.61 -8.67
C ALA A 136 13.15 14.67 -8.20
N ASN A 137 13.51 14.70 -6.91
CA ASN A 137 14.60 15.55 -6.42
C ASN A 137 15.98 15.08 -6.92
N ILE A 138 16.19 13.76 -6.97
CA ILE A 138 17.46 13.17 -7.39
C ILE A 138 17.69 13.40 -8.88
N PHE A 139 16.70 13.04 -9.71
CA PHE A 139 16.78 13.15 -11.16
C PHE A 139 16.52 14.57 -11.67
N ARG A 140 15.93 15.44 -10.84
CA ARG A 140 15.50 16.79 -11.20
C ARG A 140 14.49 16.81 -12.35
N ASP A 141 13.71 15.75 -12.45
CA ASP A 141 12.69 15.53 -13.48
C ASP A 141 11.54 14.71 -12.87
N VAL A 142 10.34 15.31 -12.86
CA VAL A 142 9.15 14.73 -12.26
C VAL A 142 8.60 13.57 -13.10
N GLY A 143 8.58 13.72 -14.43
CA GLY A 143 8.04 12.72 -15.35
C GLY A 143 8.94 11.51 -15.47
N TYR A 144 10.25 11.72 -15.57
CA TYR A 144 11.24 10.65 -15.54
C TYR A 144 11.18 9.86 -14.23
N ALA A 145 11.10 10.57 -13.10
CA ALA A 145 10.96 9.93 -11.80
C ALA A 145 9.65 9.15 -11.66
N PHE A 146 8.53 9.65 -12.22
CA PHE A 146 7.25 8.96 -12.23
C PHE A 146 7.37 7.62 -12.96
N ARG A 147 7.98 7.65 -14.14
CA ARG A 147 8.18 6.47 -14.99
C ARG A 147 8.91 5.36 -14.26
N LEU A 148 10.09 5.69 -13.70
CA LEU A 148 10.92 4.72 -13.00
C LEU A 148 10.29 4.23 -11.69
N THR A 149 9.51 5.08 -11.03
CA THR A 149 8.91 4.74 -9.74
C THR A 149 7.67 3.88 -9.88
N PHE A 150 6.85 4.13 -10.91
CA PHE A 150 5.52 3.54 -11.04
C PHE A 150 5.22 3.01 -12.44
N LEU A 151 5.29 3.84 -13.50
CA LEU A 151 4.80 3.45 -14.84
C LEU A 151 5.43 2.15 -15.37
N ASN A 152 6.74 1.95 -15.15
CA ASN A 152 7.44 0.75 -15.59
C ASN A 152 6.98 -0.54 -14.89
N LYS A 153 6.24 -0.43 -13.78
CA LYS A 153 5.67 -1.57 -13.05
C LYS A 153 4.26 -1.91 -13.53
N CYS A 154 3.62 -1.01 -14.28
CA CYS A 154 2.29 -1.25 -14.85
C CYS A 154 2.38 -2.20 -16.05
N ASP A 155 1.29 -2.94 -16.27
CA ASP A 155 1.09 -3.73 -17.47
C ASP A 155 1.20 -2.83 -18.71
N GLU A 156 1.73 -3.34 -19.82
CA GLU A 156 1.95 -2.56 -21.04
C GLU A 156 0.65 -1.96 -21.60
N LEU A 157 -0.46 -2.70 -21.50
CA LEU A 157 -1.77 -2.24 -21.94
C LEU A 157 -2.35 -1.14 -21.05
N GLU A 158 -1.91 -1.06 -19.79
CA GLU A 158 -2.36 -0.08 -18.81
C GLU A 158 -1.54 1.22 -18.84
N ARG A 159 -0.33 1.19 -19.43
CA ARG A 159 0.60 2.33 -19.41
C ARG A 159 0.04 3.58 -20.08
N GLU A 160 -0.77 3.41 -21.13
CA GLU A 160 -1.40 4.54 -21.83
C GLU A 160 -2.35 5.29 -20.89
N THR A 161 -3.24 4.56 -20.22
CA THR A 161 -4.17 5.11 -19.21
C THR A 161 -3.43 5.80 -18.07
N VAL A 162 -2.37 5.19 -17.55
CA VAL A 162 -1.57 5.78 -16.47
C VAL A 162 -0.82 7.03 -16.92
N ALA A 163 -0.34 7.06 -18.17
CA ALA A 163 0.28 8.24 -18.78
C ALA A 163 -0.73 9.38 -18.98
N GLU A 164 -1.97 9.07 -19.36
CA GLU A 164 -3.06 10.05 -19.44
C GLU A 164 -3.34 10.68 -18.06
N PHE A 165 -3.35 9.89 -16.98
CA PHE A 165 -3.51 10.42 -15.63
C PHE A 165 -2.39 11.40 -15.25
N TYR A 166 -1.15 11.07 -15.61
CA TYR A 166 -0.02 11.97 -15.44
C TYR A 166 -0.20 13.26 -16.25
N GLN A 167 -0.49 13.15 -17.54
CA GLN A 167 -0.67 14.28 -18.46
C GLN A 167 -1.78 15.21 -17.95
N ARG A 168 -2.92 14.67 -17.50
CA ARG A 168 -4.03 15.45 -16.94
C ARG A 168 -3.67 16.24 -15.68
N CYS A 169 -2.69 15.77 -14.90
CA CYS A 169 -2.29 16.43 -13.66
C CYS A 169 -1.10 17.40 -13.85
N PHE A 170 -0.23 17.13 -14.82
CA PHE A 170 1.02 17.85 -15.02
C PHE A 170 1.07 18.69 -16.30
N ASP A 171 0.12 18.51 -17.21
CA ASP A 171 0.09 19.14 -18.54
C ASP A 171 1.35 18.82 -19.37
N GLU A 172 1.95 17.65 -19.14
CA GLU A 172 3.21 17.19 -19.75
C GLU A 172 3.05 15.76 -20.27
N GLU A 173 3.52 15.49 -21.49
CA GLU A 173 3.59 14.13 -22.02
C GLU A 173 4.85 13.42 -21.54
N LEU A 174 4.72 12.12 -21.29
CA LEU A 174 5.87 11.27 -21.00
C LEU A 174 6.49 10.85 -22.34
N PRO A 175 7.78 11.13 -22.61
CA PRO A 175 8.40 10.93 -23.94
C PRO A 175 8.29 9.51 -24.49
N GLU A 176 8.10 8.52 -23.62
CA GLU A 176 8.05 7.09 -23.96
C GLU A 176 6.64 6.50 -23.89
N SER A 177 5.60 7.25 -23.49
CA SER A 177 4.22 6.74 -23.45
C SER A 177 3.57 6.67 -24.83
N ALA A 178 4.03 7.46 -25.79
CA ALA A 178 3.58 7.44 -27.19
C ALA A 178 4.54 6.68 -28.13
N ALA A 179 5.71 6.26 -27.65
CA ALA A 179 6.84 5.84 -28.49
C ALA A 179 7.20 4.34 -28.41
N SER A 180 6.20 3.46 -28.27
CA SER A 180 6.37 2.02 -28.54
C SER A 180 5.39 1.45 -29.58
N ILE A 181 4.75 2.31 -30.39
CA ILE A 181 3.93 1.89 -31.56
C ILE A 181 4.70 2.07 -32.88
N SER A 182 5.98 2.41 -32.85
CA SER A 182 6.82 2.34 -34.04
C SER A 182 8.26 2.00 -33.66
N LEU A 183 8.57 0.70 -33.66
CA LEU A 183 9.80 0.10 -34.21
C LEU A 183 9.91 -1.36 -33.73
N GLY A 184 9.52 -2.30 -34.60
CA GLY A 184 9.69 -3.75 -34.44
C GLY A 184 8.66 -4.54 -35.23
#